data_AF-A0A2T5G6J4-F1
#
_entry.id   AF-A0A2T5G6J4-F1
#
_cell.length_a   1.000
_cell.length_b   1.000
_cell.length_c   1.000
_cell.angle_alpha   90.00
_cell.angle_beta   90.00
_cell.angle_gamma   90.00
#
_symmetry.space_group_name_H-M   'P 1'
#
loop_
_entity.id
_entity.type
_entity.pdbx_description
1 polymer ?
#
loop_
_entity_poly.entity_id
_entity_poly.type
_entity_poly.pdbx_seq_one_letter_code
_entity_poly.pdbx_strand_id
1 'polypeptide(L)' 'MRPRRWTSHQPKLFQHIDMESLVPHNHILRQIDRVLDFSAIHEWVAPLYSERTGRPAVDPELVMRII' A
#
# COMPACT_ATOMS: atom_id res chain seq x y z
N MET A 1 -26.74 6.70 50.24
CA MET A 1 -26.43 7.15 48.86
C MET A 1 -25.10 6.54 48.44
N ARG A 2 -25.05 5.79 47.32
CA ARG A 2 -23.80 5.24 46.77
C ARG A 2 -23.24 6.18 45.69
N PRO A 3 -21.93 6.45 45.63
CA PRO A 3 -21.38 7.38 44.65
C PRO A 3 -21.44 6.77 43.24
N ARG A 4 -21.88 7.56 42.26
CA ARG A 4 -21.83 7.19 40.84
C ARG A 4 -20.37 7.12 40.42
N ARG A 5 -19.91 5.95 39.96
CA ARG A 5 -18.63 5.82 39.27
C ARG A 5 -18.77 6.48 37.90
N TRP A 6 -18.09 7.59 37.69
CA TRP A 6 -17.92 8.17 36.37
C TRP A 6 -16.77 7.41 35.69
N THR A 7 -17.10 6.54 34.76
CA THR A 7 -16.10 6.01 33.82
C THR A 7 -15.83 7.07 32.78
N SER A 8 -14.72 7.79 32.91
CA SER A 8 -14.21 8.70 31.89
C SER A 8 -13.93 7.90 30.62
N HIS A 9 -14.84 7.97 29.66
CA HIS A 9 -14.61 7.45 28.31
C HIS A 9 -13.71 8.45 27.59
N GLN A 10 -12.40 8.26 27.69
CA GLN A 10 -11.46 8.99 26.85
C GLN A 10 -11.49 8.36 25.45
N PRO A 11 -11.86 9.11 24.40
CA PRO A 11 -11.78 8.60 23.04
C PRO A 11 -10.31 8.32 22.68
N LYS A 12 -10.05 7.21 21.99
CA LYS A 12 -8.74 6.95 21.40
C LYS A 12 -8.45 8.06 20.37
N LEU A 13 -7.43 8.88 20.63
CA LEU A 13 -7.08 10.03 19.79
C LEU A 13 -6.40 9.63 18.46
N PHE A 14 -5.89 8.40 18.37
CA PHE A 14 -5.20 7.89 17.18
C PHE A 14 -5.61 6.44 16.91
N GLN A 15 -5.93 6.14 15.65
CA GLN A 15 -6.20 4.80 15.15
C GLN A 15 -5.06 4.40 14.22
N HIS A 16 -4.37 3.31 14.54
CA HIS A 16 -3.38 2.71 13.66
C HIS A 16 -4.00 1.44 13.07
N ILE A 17 -4.04 1.38 11.74
CA ILE A 17 -4.52 0.22 11.00
C ILE A 17 -3.38 -0.20 10.08
N ASP A 18 -2.90 -1.42 10.28
CA ASP A 18 -2.00 -2.05 9.34
C ASP A 18 -2.83 -2.71 8.23
N MET A 19 -2.91 -2.05 7.07
CA MET A 19 -3.67 -2.56 5.93
C MET A 19 -3.12 -3.90 5.42
N GLU A 20 -1.82 -4.12 5.56
CA GLU A 20 -1.16 -5.34 5.09
C GLU A 20 -1.57 -6.55 5.94
N SER A 21 -1.69 -6.34 7.26
CA SER A 21 -2.15 -7.37 8.21
C SER A 21 -3.59 -7.85 7.95
N LEU A 22 -4.40 -7.04 7.26
CA LEU A 22 -5.79 -7.38 6.95
C LEU A 22 -5.91 -8.35 5.76
N VAL A 23 -4.85 -8.50 4.96
CA VAL A 23 -4.83 -9.40 3.79
C VAL A 23 -4.26 -10.76 4.20
N PRO A 24 -5.04 -11.87 4.13
CA PRO A 24 -4.60 -13.20 4.54
C PRO A 24 -3.27 -13.61 3.88
N HIS A 25 -2.38 -14.26 4.62
CA HIS A 25 -1.06 -14.66 4.09
C HIS A 25 -1.14 -15.67 2.92
N ASN A 26 -2.21 -16.46 2.87
CA ASN A 26 -2.47 -17.44 1.81
C ASN A 26 -3.28 -16.84 0.64
N HIS A 27 -3.48 -15.53 0.59
CA HIS A 27 -4.21 -14.88 -0.49
C HIS A 27 -3.52 -15.09 -1.85
N ILE A 28 -4.29 -15.44 -2.88
CA ILE A 28 -3.77 -15.78 -4.20
C ILE A 28 -2.89 -14.67 -4.79
N LEU A 29 -3.28 -13.40 -4.64
CA LEU A 29 -2.49 -12.27 -5.16
C LEU A 29 -1.12 -12.15 -4.47
N ARG A 30 -0.98 -12.51 -3.19
CA ARG A 30 0.33 -12.56 -2.52
C ARG A 30 1.20 -13.69 -3.06
N GLN A 31 0.59 -14.79 -3.50
CA GLN A 31 1.32 -15.91 -4.10
C GLN A 31 1.79 -15.55 -5.51
N ILE A 32 0.93 -14.88 -6.29
CA ILE A 32 1.26 -14.36 -7.62
C ILE A 32 2.39 -13.32 -7.51
N ASP A 33 2.26 -12.36 -6.60
CA ASP A 33 3.28 -11.32 -6.36
C ASP A 33 4.67 -11.88 -6.04
N ARG A 34 4.75 -13.03 -5.36
CA ARG A 34 6.04 -13.69 -5.06
C ARG A 34 6.74 -14.31 -6.26
N VAL A 35 6.00 -14.60 -7.34
CA VAL A 35 6.55 -15.27 -8.53
C VAL A 35 6.63 -14.33 -9.75
N LEU A 36 5.97 -13.18 -9.69
CA LEU A 36 6.08 -12.15 -10.72
C LEU A 36 7.34 -11.32 -10.51
N ASP A 37 8.14 -11.21 -11.56
CA ASP A 37 9.31 -10.34 -11.61
C ASP A 37 9.07 -9.21 -12.61
N PHE A 38 8.99 -7.98 -12.09
CA PHE A 38 8.84 -6.77 -12.90
C PHE A 38 10.16 -5.97 -13.03
N SER A 39 11.29 -6.50 -12.55
CA SER A 39 12.57 -5.77 -12.51
C SER A 39 13.00 -5.20 -13.87
N ALA A 40 12.72 -5.91 -14.97
CA ALA A 40 13.08 -5.48 -16.32
C ALA A 40 12.21 -4.33 -16.86
N ILE A 41 11.05 -4.04 -16.24
CA ILE A 41 10.08 -3.11 -16.82
C ILE A 41 10.65 -1.70 -16.95
N HIS A 42 11.41 -1.25 -15.94
CA HIS A 42 12.01 0.08 -15.93
C HIS A 42 12.95 0.29 -17.11
N GLU A 43 13.73 -0.74 -17.48
CA GLU A 43 14.63 -0.67 -18.63
C GLU A 43 13.86 -0.58 -19.94
N TRP A 44 12.77 -1.33 -20.08
CA TRP A 44 11.96 -1.34 -21.30
C TRP A 44 11.26 -0.01 -21.56
N VAL A 45 10.79 0.65 -20.49
CA VAL A 45 10.03 1.89 -20.61
C VAL A 45 10.91 3.15 -20.51
N ALA A 46 12.15 3.05 -20.05
CA ALA A 46 13.06 4.19 -19.91
C ALA A 46 13.16 5.06 -21.18
N PRO A 47 13.26 4.51 -22.41
CA PRO A 47 13.33 5.32 -23.63
C PRO A 47 12.05 6.12 -23.93
N LEU A 48 10.92 5.78 -23.30
CA LEU A 48 9.63 6.45 -23.51
C LEU A 48 9.44 7.66 -22.59
N TYR A 49 10.32 7.83 -21.58
CA TYR A 49 10.26 8.95 -20.64
C TYR A 49 11.28 10.04 -20.99
N SER A 50 10.92 11.28 -20.69
CA SER A 50 11.86 12.40 -20.79
C SER A 50 12.79 12.41 -19.59
N GLU A 51 14.10 12.47 -19.82
CA GLU A 51 15.11 12.51 -18.77
C GLU A 51 15.16 13.86 -18.03
N ARG A 52 14.72 14.95 -18.66
CA ARG A 52 14.99 16.33 -18.20
C ARG A 52 13.77 17.21 -18.03
N THR A 53 12.64 16.85 -18.63
CA THR A 53 11.46 17.73 -18.70
C THR A 53 10.18 16.95 -18.42
N GLY A 54 9.29 17.55 -17.64
CA GLY A 54 7.97 16.98 -17.35
C GLY A 54 7.79 16.57 -15.89
N ARG A 55 6.60 16.04 -15.60
CA ARG A 55 6.25 15.50 -14.29
C ARG A 55 6.77 14.06 -14.20
N PRO A 56 7.35 13.64 -13.06
CA PRO A 56 7.68 12.23 -12.83
C PRO A 56 6.47 11.35 -13.11
N ALA A 57 6.65 10.34 -13.96
CA ALA A 57 5.59 9.40 -14.28
C ALA A 57 5.25 8.52 -13.07
N VAL A 58 4.04 7.95 -13.09
CA VAL A 58 3.67 6.88 -12.17
C VAL A 58 4.60 5.69 -12.41
N ASP A 59 4.99 5.02 -11.33
CA ASP A 59 5.84 3.84 -11.40
C ASP A 59 5.25 2.79 -12.36
N PRO A 60 5.98 2.38 -13.42
CA PRO A 60 5.49 1.40 -14.38
C PRO A 60 5.13 0.06 -13.72
N GLU A 61 5.81 -0.34 -12.65
CA GLU A 61 5.46 -1.56 -11.91
C GLU A 61 4.09 -1.42 -11.25
N LEU A 62 3.81 -0.26 -10.65
CA LEU A 62 2.50 0.02 -10.04
C LEU A 62 1.38 -0.02 -11.08
N VAL A 63 1.62 0.52 -12.28
CA VAL A 63 0.64 0.46 -13.37
C VAL A 63 0.34 -0.98 -13.76
N MET A 64 1.35 -1.84 -13.88
CA MET A 64 1.16 -3.27 -14.19
C MET A 64 0.42 -4.03 -13.09
N ARG A 65 0.56 -3.62 -11.82
CA ARG A 65 -0.16 -4.23 -10.69
C ARG A 65 -1.64 -3.84 -10.62
N ILE A 66 -2.05 -2.77 -11.30
CA ILE A 66 -3.42 -2.24 -11.30
C ILE A 66 -4.27 -2.77 -12.47
N ILE A 67 -3.64 -3.02 -13.63
CA ILE A 67 -4.30 -3.49 -14.88
C ILE A 67 -4.57 -4.99 -14.80
#